data_AF-K1SRR7-F1
#
_entry.id   AF-K1SRR7-F1
#
_cell.length_a   1.000
_cell.length_b   1.000
_cell.length_c   1.000
_cell.angle_alpha   90.00
_cell.angle_beta   90.00
_cell.angle_gamma   90.00
#
_symmetry.space_group_name_H-M   'P 1'
#
loop_
_entity.id
_entity.type
_entity.pdbx_description
1 polymer ?
#
loop_
_entity_poly.entity_id
_entity_poly.type
_entity_poly.pdbx_seq_one_letter_code
_entity_poly.pdbx_strand_id
1 'polypeptide(L)'
;MIKVFIPGPYSIPIWRQFPDSKRYVWKNCEFYFEEPKEYDYLVVWGLEKELSTLCPKEKRLCFLGEPPYVKRYTKAFREQFGYVFGCQPKMIRRGEMQKLMPTLAWMAGCKIGTNVSMDDFGTYMSYQDFKYYEPKEQRLV
;
A
#
# COMPACT_ATOMS: atom_id res chain seq x y z
N MET A 1 -8.17 -18.88 -4.16
CA MET A 1 -8.07 -17.41 -4.29
C MET A 1 -7.46 -16.91 -3.00
N ILE A 2 -6.44 -16.05 -3.07
CA ILE A 2 -5.74 -15.53 -1.89
C ILE A 2 -6.54 -14.33 -1.36
N LYS A 3 -6.93 -14.36 -0.09
CA LYS A 3 -7.66 -13.27 0.57
C LYS A 3 -6.69 -12.35 1.30
N VAL A 4 -6.71 -11.06 0.96
CA VAL A 4 -5.81 -10.05 1.53
C VAL A 4 -6.63 -9.00 2.26
N PHE A 5 -6.42 -8.87 3.56
CA PHE A 5 -6.99 -7.78 4.34
C PHE A 5 -6.00 -6.61 4.40
N ILE A 6 -6.46 -5.42 4.02
CA ILE A 6 -5.74 -4.17 4.18
C ILE A 6 -6.55 -3.35 5.18
N PRO A 7 -6.06 -3.09 6.42
CA PRO A 7 -6.76 -2.25 7.38
C PRO A 7 -6.52 -0.75 7.10
N GLY A 8 -7.54 0.05 7.39
CA GLY A 8 -7.47 1.52 7.38
C GLY A 8 -7.00 2.12 8.72
N PRO A 9 -6.97 3.46 8.85
CA PRO A 9 -7.44 4.45 7.87
C PRO A 9 -6.55 4.57 6.62
N TYR A 10 -7.16 4.99 5.50
CA TYR A 10 -6.46 5.25 4.24
C TYR A 10 -6.42 6.74 3.95
N SER A 11 -5.23 7.31 3.74
CA SER A 11 -5.07 8.68 3.25
C SER A 11 -5.29 8.79 1.74
N ILE A 12 -5.22 7.66 1.02
CA ILE A 12 -5.37 7.58 -0.43
C ILE A 12 -6.46 6.56 -0.81
N PRO A 13 -7.21 6.78 -1.91
CA PRO A 13 -8.27 5.87 -2.33
C PRO A 13 -7.72 4.63 -3.05
N ILE A 14 -7.11 3.70 -2.33
CA ILE A 14 -6.45 2.48 -2.87
C ILE A 14 -7.41 1.65 -3.74
N TRP A 15 -8.69 1.60 -3.38
CA TRP A 15 -9.73 0.90 -4.14
C TRP A 15 -9.88 1.39 -5.58
N ARG A 16 -9.52 2.65 -5.88
CA ARG A 16 -9.55 3.17 -7.26
C ARG A 16 -8.49 2.55 -8.16
N GLN A 17 -7.51 1.84 -7.60
CA GLN A 17 -6.44 1.18 -8.35
C GLN A 17 -6.85 -0.21 -8.89
N PHE A 18 -8.08 -0.64 -8.62
CA PHE A 18 -8.61 -1.90 -9.14
C PHE A 18 -9.36 -1.69 -10.46
N PRO A 19 -9.31 -2.67 -11.39
CA PRO A 19 -10.02 -2.59 -12.66
C PRO A 19 -11.54 -2.51 -12.52
N ASP A 20 -12.08 -3.21 -11.52
CA ASP A 20 -13.50 -3.29 -11.20
C ASP A 20 -13.79 -2.57 -9.88
N SER A 21 -14.77 -1.66 -9.89
CA SER A 21 -15.20 -0.89 -8.73
C SER A 21 -16.11 -1.67 -7.79
N LYS A 22 -16.68 -2.81 -8.23
CA LYS A 22 -17.55 -3.67 -7.43
C LYS A 22 -16.79 -4.76 -6.68
N ARG A 23 -15.61 -5.13 -7.19
CA ARG A 23 -14.83 -6.23 -6.64
C ARG A 23 -13.34 -5.96 -6.76
N TYR A 24 -12.67 -5.88 -5.62
CA TYR A 24 -11.25 -5.57 -5.54
C TYR A 24 -10.42 -6.84 -5.78
N VAL A 25 -10.45 -7.35 -7.01
CA VAL A 25 -9.73 -8.56 -7.41
C VAL A 25 -8.60 -8.19 -8.35
N TRP A 26 -7.41 -8.70 -8.07
CA TRP A 26 -6.26 -8.61 -8.95
C TRP A 26 -5.62 -9.98 -9.14
N LYS A 27 -5.67 -10.51 -10.36
CA LYS A 27 -5.25 -11.89 -10.67
C LYS A 27 -5.93 -12.90 -9.74
N ASN A 28 -5.16 -13.61 -8.91
CA ASN A 28 -5.64 -14.63 -7.97
C ASN A 28 -5.86 -14.10 -6.54
N CYS A 29 -5.75 -12.79 -6.32
CA CYS A 29 -5.92 -12.14 -5.03
C CYS A 29 -7.23 -11.35 -4.96
N GLU A 30 -7.93 -11.45 -3.84
CA GLU A 30 -9.11 -10.65 -3.50
C GLU A 30 -8.80 -9.81 -2.25
N PHE A 31 -9.08 -8.52 -2.33
CA PHE A 31 -8.70 -7.54 -1.33
C PHE A 31 -9.92 -7.05 -0.55
N TYR A 32 -9.75 -6.94 0.76
CA TYR A 32 -10.77 -6.47 1.69
C TYR A 32 -10.25 -5.22 2.40
N PHE A 33 -11.09 -4.19 2.46
CA PHE A 33 -10.80 -2.92 3.15
C PHE A 33 -11.62 -2.74 4.43
N GLU A 34 -12.54 -3.66 4.69
CA GLU A 34 -13.22 -3.92 5.95
C GLU A 34 -12.78 -5.30 6.44
N GLU A 35 -12.70 -5.51 7.76
CA GLU A 35 -12.16 -6.75 8.31
C GLU A 35 -13.05 -7.96 7.93
N PRO A 36 -12.54 -8.92 7.14
CA PRO A 36 -13.31 -10.09 6.78
C PRO A 36 -13.20 -11.17 7.87
N LYS A 37 -14.15 -12.11 7.91
CA LYS A 37 -14.12 -13.25 8.86
C LYS A 37 -12.83 -14.08 8.75
N GLU A 38 -12.32 -14.24 7.54
CA GLU A 38 -11.13 -15.02 7.25
C GLU A 38 -10.32 -14.35 6.12
N TYR A 39 -9.01 -14.29 6.32
CA TYR A 39 -8.06 -13.79 5.33
C TYR A 39 -6.73 -14.55 5.43
N ASP A 40 -6.03 -14.66 4.29
CA ASP A 40 -4.75 -15.36 4.22
C ASP A 40 -3.59 -14.45 4.59
N TYR A 41 -3.66 -13.17 4.19
CA TYR A 41 -2.60 -12.19 4.41
C TYR A 41 -3.14 -10.90 5.00
N LEU A 42 -2.35 -10.32 5.90
CA LEU A 42 -2.53 -8.96 6.41
C LEU A 42 -1.52 -8.05 5.73
N VAL A 43 -1.99 -7.00 5.05
CA VAL A 43 -1.12 -6.02 4.40
C VAL A 43 -1.39 -4.66 5.00
N VAL A 44 -0.40 -4.13 5.71
CA VAL A 44 -0.48 -2.84 6.39
C VAL A 44 0.28 -1.79 5.62
N TRP A 45 -0.34 -0.63 5.43
CA TRP A 45 0.29 0.52 4.80
C TRP A 45 0.00 1.77 5.62
N GLY A 46 1.06 2.44 6.10
CA GLY A 46 0.93 3.75 6.76
C GLY A 46 0.39 3.76 8.20
N LEU A 47 -0.10 2.63 8.72
CA LEU A 47 -0.55 2.53 10.12
C LEU A 47 0.59 2.62 11.12
N GLU A 48 0.25 3.17 12.29
CA GLU A 48 1.19 3.41 13.40
C GLU A 48 0.83 2.67 14.67
N LYS A 49 -0.41 2.19 14.76
CA LYS A 49 -0.93 1.52 15.94
C LYS A 49 -0.71 0.03 15.81
N GLU A 50 -0.43 -0.61 16.94
CA GLU A 50 -0.41 -2.06 17.03
C GLU A 50 -1.75 -2.63 16.59
N LEU A 51 -1.70 -3.73 15.85
CA LEU A 51 -2.89 -4.38 15.33
C LEU A 51 -3.13 -5.67 16.10
N SER A 52 -4.33 -5.79 16.67
CA SER A 52 -4.81 -7.08 17.14
C SER A 52 -5.18 -7.93 15.92
N THR A 53 -4.53 -9.07 15.75
CA THR A 53 -4.77 -9.98 14.62
C THR A 53 -4.36 -11.40 14.97
N LEU A 54 -5.15 -12.37 14.48
CA LEU A 54 -4.82 -13.80 14.56
C LEU A 54 -4.02 -14.31 13.35
N CYS A 55 -3.81 -13.48 12.33
CA CYS A 55 -3.03 -13.84 11.15
C CYS A 55 -1.60 -14.22 11.58
N PRO A 56 -0.97 -15.31 11.11
CA PRO A 56 0.42 -15.63 11.47
C PRO A 56 1.41 -14.55 11.03
N LYS A 57 2.48 -14.33 11.80
CA LYS A 57 3.45 -13.24 11.56
C LYS A 57 4.04 -13.29 10.14
N GLU A 58 4.32 -14.49 9.64
CA GLU A 58 4.92 -14.77 8.34
C GLU A 58 4.00 -14.36 7.17
N LYS A 59 2.71 -14.16 7.44
CA LYS A 59 1.70 -13.72 6.47
C LYS A 59 1.31 -12.25 6.65
N ARG A 60 2.04 -11.49 7.48
CA ARG A 60 1.82 -10.06 7.71
C ARG A 60 2.91 -9.24 7.01
N LEU A 61 2.50 -8.39 6.09
CA LEU A 61 3.37 -7.50 5.32
C LEU A 61 3.11 -6.06 5.75
N CYS A 62 4.16 -5.29 5.95
CA CYS A 62 4.07 -3.88 6.32
C CYS A 62 4.86 -3.00 5.34
N PHE A 63 4.21 -1.97 4.82
CA PHE A 63 4.80 -1.00 3.90
C PHE A 63 4.97 0.36 4.59
N LEU A 64 6.23 0.74 4.81
CA LEU A 64 6.66 1.96 5.48
C LEU A 64 7.27 2.91 4.44
N GLY A 65 6.45 3.81 3.91
CA GLY A 65 6.85 4.73 2.84
C GLY A 65 7.72 5.89 3.31
N GLU A 66 7.64 6.24 4.60
CA GLU A 66 8.21 7.47 5.14
C GLU A 66 9.72 7.37 5.42
N PRO A 67 10.53 8.37 5.01
CA PRO A 67 11.93 8.44 5.37
C PRO A 67 12.11 8.74 6.86
N PRO A 68 13.27 8.41 7.46
CA PRO A 68 13.48 8.45 8.91
C PRO A 68 13.44 9.85 9.55
N TYR A 69 13.42 10.92 8.74
CA TYR A 69 13.25 12.30 9.18
C TYR A 69 11.79 12.78 9.13
N VAL A 70 10.91 12.12 8.36
CA VAL A 70 9.47 12.37 8.40
C VAL A 70 8.85 11.52 9.51
N LYS A 71 9.19 10.23 9.57
CA LYS A 71 8.54 9.30 10.50
C LYS A 71 9.44 8.16 10.93
N ARG A 72 9.32 7.78 12.20
CA ARG A 72 10.00 6.63 12.78
C ARG A 72 8.96 5.69 13.39
N TYR A 73 9.08 4.42 13.08
CA TYR A 73 8.18 3.37 13.56
C TYR A 73 8.83 2.66 14.76
N THR A 74 8.05 2.44 15.82
CA THR A 74 8.56 1.78 17.04
C THR A 74 9.00 0.35 16.75
N LYS A 75 9.92 -0.17 17.56
CA LYS A 75 10.36 -1.57 17.45
C LYS A 75 9.17 -2.53 17.66
N ALA A 76 8.36 -2.29 18.69
CA ALA A 76 7.19 -3.10 19.04
C ALA A 76 6.19 -3.21 17.89
N PHE A 77 5.92 -2.11 17.17
CA PHE A 77 5.07 -2.14 15.99
C PHE A 77 5.68 -2.99 14.87
N ARG A 78 6.95 -2.75 14.52
CA ARG A 78 7.62 -3.44 13.40
C ARG A 78 7.74 -4.95 13.61
N GLU A 79 7.96 -5.38 14.84
CA GLU A 79 8.14 -6.79 15.17
C GLU A 79 6.85 -7.62 15.06
N GLN A 80 5.70 -7.00 14.82
CA GLN A 80 4.44 -7.68 14.54
C GLN A 80 4.40 -8.31 13.14
N PHE A 81 5.31 -7.93 12.24
CA PHE A 81 5.29 -8.29 10.82
C PHE A 81 6.41 -9.25 10.45
N GLY A 82 6.11 -10.21 9.57
CA GLY A 82 7.11 -11.11 8.98
C GLY A 82 7.93 -10.43 7.90
N TYR A 83 7.31 -9.48 7.18
CA TYR A 83 7.98 -8.70 6.14
C TYR A 83 7.70 -7.22 6.34
N VAL A 84 8.78 -6.43 6.39
CA VAL A 84 8.71 -4.97 6.49
C VAL A 84 9.44 -4.37 5.29
N PHE A 85 8.75 -3.55 4.52
CA PHE A 85 9.27 -2.86 3.35
C PHE A 85 9.39 -1.37 3.62
N GLY A 86 10.44 -0.73 3.09
CA GLY A 86 10.56 0.72 3.18
C GLY A 86 11.90 1.26 2.70
N CYS A 87 12.14 2.53 3.03
CA CYS A 87 13.28 3.30 2.50
C CYS A 87 14.34 3.68 3.55
N GLN A 88 14.23 3.20 4.80
CA GLN A 88 15.11 3.64 5.90
C GLN A 88 16.49 2.94 5.86
N PRO A 89 17.60 3.63 5.49
CA PRO A 89 18.86 2.97 5.16
C PRO A 89 19.49 2.20 6.33
N LYS A 90 19.34 2.73 7.55
CA LYS A 90 19.87 2.07 8.76
C LYS A 90 19.19 0.71 9.02
N MET A 91 17.87 0.63 8.79
CA MET A 91 17.11 -0.60 9.02
C MET A 91 17.35 -1.63 7.92
N ILE A 92 17.45 -1.16 6.68
CA ILE A 92 17.81 -2.01 5.53
C ILE A 92 19.17 -2.68 5.76
N ARG A 93 20.18 -1.92 6.18
CA ARG A 93 21.52 -2.47 6.47
C ARG A 93 21.53 -3.51 7.60
N ARG A 94 20.55 -3.48 8.50
CA ARG A 94 20.43 -4.44 9.61
C ARG A 94 19.59 -5.67 9.25
N GLY A 95 19.04 -5.74 8.04
CA GLY A 95 18.13 -6.82 7.65
C GLY A 95 16.75 -6.74 8.29
N GLU A 96 16.43 -5.65 9.00
CA GLU A 96 15.13 -5.43 9.64
C GLU A 96 14.05 -4.94 8.66
N MET A 97 14.43 -4.61 7.42
CA MET A 97 13.57 -4.06 6.39
C MET A 97 14.11 -4.40 5.00
N GLN A 98 13.21 -4.76 4.09
CA GLN A 98 13.52 -4.90 2.68
C GLN A 98 13.45 -3.53 2.00
N LYS A 99 14.45 -3.23 1.17
CA LYS A 99 14.50 -1.99 0.42
C LYS A 99 13.32 -1.95 -0.55
N LEU A 100 12.53 -0.88 -0.46
CA LEU A 100 11.50 -0.53 -1.41
C LEU A 100 11.67 0.95 -1.75
N MET A 101 11.57 1.30 -3.03
CA MET A 101 11.43 2.72 -3.39
C MET A 101 10.16 3.26 -2.72
N PRO A 102 10.19 4.49 -2.17
CA PRO A 102 9.19 4.93 -1.21
C PRO A 102 7.77 4.69 -1.74
N THR A 103 6.98 3.95 -0.96
CA THR A 103 5.54 3.72 -1.22
C THR A 103 4.70 4.90 -0.77
N LEU A 104 5.29 6.08 -0.61
CA LEU A 104 4.46 7.27 -0.50
C LEU A 104 3.86 7.47 -1.87
N ALA A 105 2.56 7.20 -1.99
CA ALA A 105 1.78 7.47 -3.19
C ALA A 105 1.65 8.96 -3.48
N TRP A 106 2.43 9.83 -2.80
CA TRP A 106 2.56 11.24 -3.12
C TRP A 106 2.80 11.31 -4.64
N MET A 107 1.76 11.72 -5.35
CA MET A 107 1.73 11.98 -6.80
C MET A 107 1.45 10.81 -7.75
N ALA A 108 1.42 9.54 -7.35
CA ALA A 108 1.07 8.47 -8.30
C ALA A 108 -0.43 8.54 -8.64
N GLY A 109 -0.74 9.26 -9.72
CA GLY A 109 -2.10 9.51 -10.14
C GLY A 109 -2.78 10.72 -9.50
N CYS A 110 -2.14 11.44 -8.58
CA CYS A 110 -2.74 12.67 -8.05
C CYS A 110 -2.77 13.75 -9.14
N LYS A 111 -3.95 14.26 -9.49
CA LYS A 111 -4.06 15.45 -10.35
C LYS A 111 -3.76 16.68 -9.49
N ILE A 112 -2.56 17.23 -9.65
CA ILE A 112 -2.11 18.41 -8.90
C ILE A 112 -2.95 19.63 -9.34
N GLY A 113 -3.98 19.97 -8.56
CA GLY A 113 -4.81 21.17 -8.72
C GLY A 113 -4.84 21.95 -7.41
N THR A 114 -4.15 23.09 -7.35
CA THR A 114 -4.19 24.11 -6.28
C THR A 114 -4.30 23.61 -4.82
N ASN A 115 -3.38 22.73 -4.39
CA ASN A 115 -2.78 22.65 -3.05
C ASN A 115 -2.07 21.30 -2.90
N VAL A 116 -0.73 21.30 -2.91
CA VAL A 116 0.11 20.10 -2.75
C VAL A 116 0.10 19.52 -1.33
N SER A 117 -0.67 20.13 -0.41
CA SER A 117 -0.76 19.78 1.00
C SER A 117 -2.06 19.07 1.40
N MET A 118 -2.99 18.85 0.45
CA MET A 118 -4.28 18.22 0.73
C MET A 118 -4.55 17.06 -0.23
N ASP A 119 -4.95 15.93 0.35
CA ASP A 119 -5.46 14.77 -0.39
C ASP A 119 -6.90 15.06 -0.85
N ASP A 120 -7.07 15.58 -2.07
CA ASP A 120 -8.40 15.57 -2.69
C ASP A 120 -8.67 14.17 -3.25
N PHE A 121 -9.42 13.36 -2.50
CA PHE A 121 -9.83 12.00 -2.89
C PHE A 121 -10.45 11.91 -4.29
N GLY A 122 -11.03 13.00 -4.81
CA GLY A 122 -11.59 13.08 -6.15
C GLY A 122 -10.54 13.16 -7.27
N THR A 123 -9.34 13.66 -6.96
CA THR A 123 -8.29 14.00 -7.95
C THR A 123 -7.34 12.85 -8.26
N TYR A 124 -7.34 11.79 -7.46
CA TYR A 124 -6.54 10.59 -7.71
C TYR A 124 -7.03 9.83 -8.95
N MET A 125 -6.11 9.51 -9.86
CA MET A 125 -6.34 8.66 -11.02
C MET A 125 -6.77 7.27 -10.57
N SER A 126 -7.76 6.75 -11.27
CA SER A 126 -8.19 5.37 -11.19
C SER A 126 -7.33 4.45 -12.06
N TYR A 127 -7.53 3.15 -11.92
CA TYR A 127 -6.98 2.15 -12.82
C TYR A 127 -7.24 2.47 -14.30
N GLN A 128 -8.45 2.94 -14.62
CA GLN A 128 -8.84 3.26 -15.99
C GLN A 128 -8.10 4.50 -16.52
N ASP A 129 -7.86 5.49 -15.66
CA ASP A 129 -7.04 6.64 -16.01
C ASP A 129 -5.61 6.18 -16.35
N PHE A 130 -4.98 5.32 -15.55
CA PHE A 130 -3.65 4.78 -15.86
C PHE A 130 -3.62 3.97 -17.15
N LYS A 131 -4.64 3.14 -17.40
CA LYS A 131 -4.80 2.38 -18.65
C LYS A 131 -4.85 3.28 -19.89
N TYR A 132 -5.47 4.45 -19.77
CA TYR A 132 -5.55 5.43 -20.86
C TYR A 132 -4.17 6.01 -21.22
N TYR A 133 -3.29 6.22 -20.23
CA TYR A 133 -1.95 6.76 -20.42
C TYR A 133 -0.86 5.70 -20.62
N GLU A 134 -1.17 4.41 -20.51
CA GLU A 134 -0.23 3.35 -20.92
C GLU A 134 0.15 3.63 -22.39
N PRO A 135 1.46 3.73 -22.72
CA PRO A 135 1.88 3.83 -24.10
C PRO A 135 1.22 2.68 -24.86
N LYS A 136 0.32 3.01 -25.79
CA LYS A 136 -0.11 2.04 -26.79
C LYS A 136 1.17 1.69 -27.51
N GLU A 137 1.72 0.50 -27.28
CA GLU A 137 2.88 0.02 -28.02
C GLU A 137 2.61 0.34 -29.50
N GLN A 138 3.30 1.35 -30.04
CA GLN A 138 3.64 1.31 -31.44
C GLN A 138 4.59 0.13 -31.51
N ARG A 139 4.02 -1.05 -31.73
CA ARG A 139 4.75 -2.19 -32.23
C ARG A 139 5.33 -1.72 -33.55
N LEU A 140 6.55 -1.21 -33.49
CA LEU A 140 7.39 -1.04 -34.65
C LEU A 140 7.56 -2.47 -35.20
N VAL A 141 6.80 -2.72 -36.26
CA VAL A 141 6.90 -3.89 -37.12
C VAL A 141 8.25 -3.86 -37.82
#